data_AF-G3W5P6-F1
#
_entry.id   AF-G3W5P6-F1
#
_cell.length_a   1.000
_cell.length_b   1.000
_cell.length_c   1.000
_cell.angle_alpha   90.00
_cell.angle_beta   90.00
_cell.angle_gamma   90.00
#
_symmetry.space_group_name_H-M   'P 1'
#
loop_
_entity.id
_entity.type
_entity.pdbx_description
1 polymer ?
#
loop_
_entity_poly.entity_id
_entity_poly.type
_entity_poly.pdbx_seq_one_letter_code
_entity_poly.pdbx_strand_id
1 'polypeptide(L)'
;MGRRGTPGPHGEAADADTDGEAEAGQAAAGAGAGPGAEAAEAEAWPPGAGPGPPLWRLPEELLLLICSYLDSQALGRLGQVSRRLQRFTSRDLLWRPIARACLNSGFTRHGTDLVTNIPVKERVKVSQNWRRGRCRQGTLLKWRRNLMPWMQLEGGCLYLSQAEDIHAYQLCPDGSSLHRRPLAIFSGHEEDVCRFVLASSHVVSGGGDGKIGLHKINGTFSIKFSAHEQEVNCVDCQGGVIVSGSRDRTAKVWSISSSQLGQCLHTIQTEDRVWSIAISPLLSGQLMTHLGRDFHRGAGVLDVLYETPSTLLSCGYDTYIRYWDIRTSSQKCVMEWEEPHDSALYCVRSDGNHMLASGSSYYGVVRLWDRRQKGCLHAFSLSSPTSSPVYCLRFSTTHLYAAVASALHVLDFKTP
;
A
#
# COMPACT_ATOMS: atom_id res chain seq x y z
N MET A 1 -35.11 -60.78 -14.97
CA MET A 1 -34.86 -61.43 -13.66
C MET A 1 -35.12 -60.38 -12.59
N GLY A 2 -36.35 -60.32 -12.05
CA GLY A 2 -36.64 -60.81 -10.69
C GLY A 2 -36.35 -59.70 -9.66
N ARG A 3 -37.30 -58.79 -9.39
CA ARG A 3 -38.28 -58.81 -8.25
C ARG A 3 -37.58 -58.62 -6.90
N ARG A 4 -38.03 -57.87 -5.88
CA ARG A 4 -39.24 -57.14 -5.43
C ARG A 4 -38.77 -56.46 -4.11
N GLY A 5 -39.40 -55.48 -3.46
CA GLY A 5 -40.71 -54.87 -3.58
C GLY A 5 -40.92 -53.90 -2.41
N THR A 6 -41.64 -52.82 -2.72
CA THR A 6 -42.46 -51.89 -1.93
C THR A 6 -43.47 -52.62 -1.00
N PRO A 7 -44.24 -51.99 -0.06
CA PRO A 7 -44.94 -50.70 -0.24
C PRO A 7 -45.21 -49.80 1.02
N GLY A 8 -45.73 -48.58 0.77
CA GLY A 8 -46.39 -47.69 1.75
C GLY A 8 -47.86 -48.11 2.00
N PRO A 9 -48.87 -47.21 2.08
CA PRO A 9 -48.91 -45.74 2.31
C PRO A 9 -50.12 -45.29 3.23
N HIS A 10 -50.37 -43.96 3.32
CA HIS A 10 -51.62 -43.24 3.73
C HIS A 10 -52.10 -43.34 5.20
N GLY A 11 -52.76 -42.37 5.84
CA GLY A 11 -53.32 -41.05 5.49
C GLY A 11 -54.16 -40.49 6.68
N GLU A 12 -54.54 -39.20 6.56
CA GLU A 12 -55.70 -38.47 7.15
C GLU A 12 -55.94 -38.35 8.68
N ALA A 13 -56.03 -37.08 9.15
CA ALA A 13 -57.23 -36.42 9.75
C ALA A 13 -57.37 -36.65 11.29
N ALA A 14 -57.95 -35.81 12.13
CA ALA A 14 -58.42 -34.42 12.21
C ALA A 14 -58.78 -34.20 13.72
N ASP A 15 -58.86 -32.94 14.14
CA ASP A 15 -59.68 -32.37 15.23
C ASP A 15 -59.72 -32.97 16.64
N ALA A 16 -59.55 -32.11 17.65
CA ALA A 16 -60.64 -31.59 18.49
C ALA A 16 -60.17 -31.21 19.90
N ASP A 17 -60.57 -30.00 20.29
CA ASP A 17 -60.63 -29.47 21.65
C ASP A 17 -61.30 -30.42 22.65
N THR A 18 -60.98 -30.25 23.93
CA THR A 18 -62.02 -30.17 24.97
C THR A 18 -61.47 -29.58 26.28
N ASP A 19 -62.20 -28.56 26.73
CA ASP A 19 -62.13 -27.82 27.98
C ASP A 19 -62.32 -28.65 29.27
N GLY A 20 -61.97 -28.01 30.39
CA GLY A 20 -62.41 -28.33 31.76
C GLY A 20 -61.49 -27.62 32.75
N GLU A 21 -61.76 -26.36 33.14
CA GLU A 21 -62.53 -25.96 34.34
C GLU A 21 -62.11 -26.74 35.60
N ALA A 22 -61.93 -26.18 36.79
CA ALA A 22 -61.89 -24.86 37.42
C ALA A 22 -61.64 -25.20 38.91
N GLU A 23 -60.92 -24.39 39.69
CA GLU A 23 -61.42 -23.96 41.00
C GLU A 23 -60.49 -22.94 41.66
N ALA A 24 -61.15 -21.94 42.25
CA ALA A 24 -60.60 -20.79 42.93
C ALA A 24 -60.29 -21.10 44.41
N GLY A 25 -59.33 -20.38 44.99
CA GLY A 25 -59.02 -20.48 46.41
C GLY A 25 -58.29 -19.25 46.95
N GLN A 26 -59.09 -18.22 47.22
CA GLN A 26 -58.98 -17.07 48.13
C GLN A 26 -57.66 -16.74 48.88
N ALA A 27 -57.46 -15.42 48.94
CA ALA A 27 -56.50 -14.67 49.72
C ALA A 27 -56.55 -14.92 51.24
N ALA A 28 -55.38 -14.82 51.89
CA ALA A 28 -55.27 -14.41 53.28
C ALA A 28 -54.01 -13.55 53.47
N ALA A 29 -54.24 -12.29 53.85
CA ALA A 29 -53.22 -11.41 54.40
C ALA A 29 -52.89 -11.86 55.83
N GLY A 30 -51.60 -11.93 56.16
CA GLY A 30 -51.11 -12.15 57.51
C GLY A 30 -49.81 -11.38 57.71
N ALA A 31 -49.90 -10.25 58.40
CA ALA A 31 -48.76 -9.49 58.87
C ALA A 31 -48.22 -10.13 60.16
N GLY A 32 -46.89 -10.21 60.31
CA GLY A 32 -46.27 -10.52 61.60
C GLY A 32 -44.79 -10.92 61.56
N ALA A 33 -43.94 -10.00 62.05
CA ALA A 33 -42.63 -10.19 62.69
C ALA A 33 -41.41 -10.65 61.84
N GLY A 34 -40.42 -9.76 61.69
CA GLY A 34 -39.02 -10.14 61.39
C GLY A 34 -38.22 -10.44 62.67
N PRO A 35 -36.87 -10.49 62.66
CA PRO A 35 -35.95 -10.73 61.55
C PRO A 35 -35.06 -11.98 61.82
N GLY A 36 -34.85 -12.81 60.80
CA GLY A 36 -33.81 -13.84 60.80
C GLY A 36 -32.74 -13.45 59.80
N ALA A 37 -31.74 -12.68 60.25
CA ALA A 37 -30.58 -12.37 59.43
C ALA A 37 -29.74 -13.64 59.26
N GLU A 38 -29.95 -14.38 58.17
CA GLU A 38 -28.94 -15.30 57.66
C GLU A 38 -27.76 -14.46 57.16
N ALA A 39 -26.75 -14.36 58.01
CA ALA A 39 -25.46 -13.80 57.68
C ALA A 39 -24.85 -14.66 56.57
N ALA A 40 -24.98 -14.20 55.31
CA ALA A 40 -24.10 -14.65 54.25
C ALA A 40 -22.67 -14.33 54.68
N GLU A 41 -21.87 -15.37 54.92
CA GLU A 41 -20.44 -15.27 55.17
C GLU A 41 -19.80 -14.50 54.00
N ALA A 42 -19.52 -13.21 54.24
CA ALA A 42 -18.68 -12.43 53.35
C ALA A 42 -17.27 -13.00 53.47
N GLU A 43 -16.77 -13.64 52.41
CA GLU A 43 -15.36 -14.02 52.31
C GLU A 43 -14.50 -12.79 52.60
N ALA A 44 -13.88 -12.79 53.78
CA ALA A 44 -12.98 -11.74 54.22
C ALA A 44 -11.67 -11.87 53.41
N TRP A 45 -11.53 -11.01 52.42
CA TRP A 45 -10.32 -10.97 51.60
C TRP A 45 -9.12 -10.47 52.43
N PRO A 46 -7.92 -11.06 52.30
CA PRO A 46 -6.72 -10.58 52.99
C PRO A 46 -6.48 -9.07 52.78
N PRO A 47 -5.91 -8.36 53.77
CA PRO A 47 -5.73 -6.93 53.73
C PRO A 47 -4.82 -6.56 52.55
N GLY A 48 -5.39 -5.93 51.53
CA GLY A 48 -4.71 -5.51 50.30
C GLY A 48 -5.27 -6.10 49.00
N ALA A 49 -6.24 -7.01 49.05
CA ALA A 49 -6.84 -7.57 47.85
C ALA A 49 -8.37 -7.42 47.82
N GLY A 50 -8.88 -6.20 47.98
CA GLY A 50 -10.26 -5.93 47.55
C GLY A 50 -10.48 -6.45 46.11
N PRO A 51 -11.69 -6.91 45.75
CA PRO A 51 -11.94 -7.37 44.40
C PRO A 51 -11.53 -6.26 43.44
N GLY A 52 -10.62 -6.58 42.52
CA GLY A 52 -10.16 -5.61 41.52
C GLY A 52 -11.37 -4.98 40.80
N PRO A 53 -11.17 -3.83 40.12
CA PRO A 53 -12.24 -3.11 39.45
C PRO A 53 -13.15 -4.06 38.64
N PRO A 54 -14.48 -3.87 38.62
CA PRO A 54 -15.44 -4.84 38.09
C PRO A 54 -15.15 -5.26 36.64
N LEU A 55 -14.55 -4.35 35.86
CA LEU A 55 -14.06 -4.59 34.51
C LEU A 55 -13.14 -5.82 34.41
N TRP A 56 -12.32 -6.08 35.44
CA TRP A 56 -11.33 -7.15 35.45
C TRP A 56 -11.85 -8.50 35.94
N ARG A 57 -13.10 -8.58 36.40
CA ARG A 57 -13.78 -9.85 36.63
C ARG A 57 -14.25 -10.48 35.31
N LEU A 58 -14.23 -9.71 34.23
CA LEU A 58 -14.63 -10.18 32.91
C LEU A 58 -13.51 -11.04 32.29
N PRO A 59 -13.88 -12.11 31.57
CA PRO A 59 -12.99 -12.83 30.67
C PRO A 59 -12.25 -11.90 29.70
N GLU A 60 -11.05 -12.31 29.29
CA GLU A 60 -10.18 -11.51 28.42
C GLU A 60 -10.86 -11.18 27.09
N GLU A 61 -11.68 -12.09 26.58
CA GLU A 61 -12.43 -11.99 25.35
C GLU A 61 -13.49 -10.89 25.42
N LEU A 62 -14.19 -10.77 26.57
CA LEU A 62 -15.18 -9.72 26.80
C LEU A 62 -14.51 -8.35 26.95
N LEU A 63 -13.35 -8.30 27.59
CA LEU A 63 -12.53 -7.08 27.65
C LEU A 63 -12.06 -6.65 26.26
N LEU A 64 -11.63 -7.58 25.42
CA LEU A 64 -11.24 -7.31 24.04
C LEU A 64 -12.43 -6.80 23.23
N LEU A 65 -13.61 -7.42 23.37
CA LEU A 65 -14.83 -7.01 22.70
C LEU A 65 -15.26 -5.59 23.13
N ILE A 66 -15.30 -5.31 24.43
CA ILE A 66 -15.63 -3.97 24.94
C ILE A 66 -14.63 -2.94 24.41
N CYS A 67 -13.34 -3.25 24.47
CA CYS A 67 -12.30 -2.35 23.99
C CYS A 67 -12.27 -2.21 22.46
N SER A 68 -12.85 -3.15 21.70
CA SER A 68 -12.92 -3.09 20.24
C SER A 68 -13.86 -1.99 19.73
N TYR A 69 -14.81 -1.55 20.56
CA TYR A 69 -15.68 -0.41 20.28
C TYR A 69 -15.04 0.96 20.58
N LEU A 70 -13.86 0.98 21.21
CA LEU A 70 -13.17 2.21 21.56
C LEU A 70 -12.32 2.71 20.39
N ASP A 71 -12.29 4.03 20.19
CA ASP A 71 -11.40 4.65 19.22
C ASP A 71 -9.95 4.73 19.73
N SER A 72 -9.04 5.14 18.84
CA SER A 72 -7.61 5.26 19.17
C SER A 72 -7.33 6.19 20.35
N GLN A 73 -8.16 7.23 20.56
CA GLN A 73 -7.97 8.22 21.60
C GLN A 73 -8.46 7.69 22.95
N ALA A 74 -9.62 7.04 22.98
CA ALA A 74 -10.21 6.37 24.13
C ALA A 74 -9.31 5.22 24.62
N LEU A 75 -8.77 4.39 23.70
CA LEU A 75 -7.77 3.37 24.05
C LEU A 75 -6.50 3.99 24.65
N GLY A 76 -6.06 5.13 24.11
CA GLY A 76 -4.94 5.90 24.65
C GLY A 76 -5.17 6.38 26.08
N ARG A 77 -6.35 6.96 26.35
CA ARG A 77 -6.76 7.42 27.69
C ARG A 77 -6.94 6.24 28.66
N LEU A 78 -7.55 5.15 28.22
CA LEU A 78 -7.74 3.94 29.02
C LEU A 78 -6.40 3.35 29.46
N GLY A 79 -5.40 3.37 28.58
CA GLY A 79 -4.04 2.93 28.89
C GLY A 79 -3.33 3.78 29.97
N GLN A 80 -3.80 4.98 30.28
CA GLN A 80 -3.22 5.85 31.31
C GLN A 80 -3.79 5.57 32.72
N VAL A 81 -4.90 4.82 32.81
CA VAL A 81 -5.60 4.58 34.09
C VAL A 81 -4.83 3.61 35.00
N SER A 82 -4.15 2.60 34.43
CA SER A 82 -3.30 1.68 35.20
C SER A 82 -2.23 1.01 34.35
N ARG A 83 -1.12 0.55 34.96
CA ARG A 83 -0.07 -0.22 34.25
C ARG A 83 -0.62 -1.49 33.58
N ARG A 84 -1.66 -2.10 34.17
CA ARG A 84 -2.30 -3.30 33.61
C ARG A 84 -3.14 -2.95 32.37
N LEU A 85 -3.93 -1.87 32.41
CA LEU A 85 -4.63 -1.34 31.24
C LEU A 85 -3.66 -0.87 30.16
N GLN A 86 -2.54 -0.28 30.56
CA GLN A 86 -1.50 0.13 29.62
C GLN A 86 -0.97 -1.08 28.82
N ARG A 87 -0.69 -2.21 29.48
CA ARG A 87 -0.26 -3.45 28.81
C ARG A 87 -1.38 -4.03 27.94
N PHE A 88 -2.60 -4.10 28.45
CA PHE A 88 -3.75 -4.64 27.72
C PHE A 88 -4.09 -3.84 26.46
N THR A 89 -4.22 -2.52 26.59
CA THR A 89 -4.45 -1.58 25.49
C THR A 89 -3.25 -1.43 24.56
N SER A 90 -2.11 -2.09 24.81
CA SER A 90 -0.97 -2.10 23.88
C SER A 90 -0.93 -3.37 23.03
N ARG A 91 -1.84 -4.31 23.23
CA ARG A 91 -1.94 -5.53 22.42
C ARG A 91 -2.44 -5.23 21.01
N ASP A 92 -1.78 -5.80 20.02
CA ASP A 92 -2.05 -5.54 18.60
C ASP A 92 -3.48 -5.90 18.16
N LEU A 93 -4.12 -6.89 18.79
CA LEU A 93 -5.49 -7.30 18.45
C LEU A 93 -6.49 -6.14 18.48
N LEU A 94 -6.36 -5.23 19.45
CA LEU A 94 -7.23 -4.05 19.58
C LEU A 94 -6.96 -3.00 18.49
N TRP A 95 -5.71 -2.89 18.05
CA TRP A 95 -5.30 -1.86 17.10
C TRP A 95 -5.41 -2.31 15.64
N ARG A 96 -5.47 -3.62 15.35
CA ARG A 96 -5.60 -4.16 13.99
C ARG A 96 -6.81 -3.59 13.23
N PRO A 97 -8.03 -3.54 13.79
CA PRO A 97 -9.19 -2.94 13.09
C PRO A 97 -8.99 -1.45 12.81
N ILE A 98 -8.48 -0.71 13.79
CA ILE A 98 -8.20 0.73 13.66
C ILE A 98 -7.14 0.98 12.59
N ALA A 99 -6.05 0.21 12.61
CA ALA A 99 -4.95 0.34 11.68
C ALA A 99 -5.37 0.03 10.24
N ARG A 100 -6.27 -0.93 10.00
CA ARG A 100 -6.79 -1.21 8.65
C ARG A 100 -7.49 0.00 8.02
N ALA A 101 -8.11 0.86 8.83
CA ALA A 101 -8.76 2.09 8.38
C ALA A 101 -7.82 3.32 8.31
N CYS A 102 -6.59 3.17 8.79
CA CYS A 102 -5.56 4.21 8.83
C CYS A 102 -4.82 4.32 7.49
N LEU A 103 -4.24 5.50 7.23
CA LEU A 103 -3.37 5.73 6.06
C LEU A 103 -2.00 5.10 6.31
N ASN A 104 -1.45 4.38 5.34
CA ASN A 104 -0.07 3.86 5.35
C ASN A 104 0.33 3.13 6.65
N SER A 105 -0.59 2.34 7.20
CA SER A 105 -0.37 1.59 8.44
C SER A 105 0.43 0.29 8.23
N GLY A 106 0.78 -0.06 6.99
CA GLY A 106 1.39 -1.35 6.64
C GLY A 106 0.38 -2.50 6.48
N PHE A 107 -0.92 -2.21 6.43
CA PHE A 107 -1.93 -3.21 6.07
C PHE A 107 -2.37 -3.04 4.62
N THR A 108 -2.51 -4.15 3.90
CA THR A 108 -3.14 -4.15 2.57
C THR A 108 -4.66 -4.06 2.71
N ARG A 109 -5.36 -3.81 1.59
CA ARG A 109 -6.83 -3.87 1.52
C ARG A 109 -7.42 -5.21 2.00
N HIS A 110 -6.71 -6.32 1.79
CA HIS A 110 -7.12 -7.65 2.27
C HIS A 110 -6.85 -7.87 3.76
N GLY A 111 -6.21 -6.90 4.43
CA GLY A 111 -5.88 -6.96 5.84
C GLY A 111 -4.62 -7.76 6.16
N THR A 112 -3.79 -8.06 5.14
CA THR A 112 -2.46 -8.67 5.29
C THR A 112 -1.52 -7.67 5.93
N ASP A 113 -0.76 -8.12 6.93
CA ASP A 113 0.22 -7.29 7.62
C ASP A 113 1.57 -7.35 6.89
N LEU A 114 2.00 -6.24 6.31
CA LEU A 114 3.28 -6.13 5.60
C LEU A 114 4.44 -5.77 6.52
N VAL A 115 4.18 -5.31 7.75
CA VAL A 115 5.18 -4.73 8.65
C VAL A 115 5.02 -5.31 10.05
N THR A 116 5.46 -6.55 10.21
CA THR A 116 5.31 -7.32 11.46
C THR A 116 6.32 -6.93 12.55
N ASN A 117 7.37 -6.20 12.20
CA ASN A 117 8.44 -5.77 13.10
C ASN A 117 8.11 -4.50 13.90
N ILE A 118 7.03 -3.79 13.57
CA ILE A 118 6.60 -2.57 14.27
C ILE A 118 5.24 -2.80 14.92
N PRO A 119 5.08 -2.60 16.25
CA PRO A 119 3.80 -2.77 16.94
C PRO A 119 2.68 -1.96 16.31
N VAL A 120 1.48 -2.52 16.22
CA VAL A 120 0.37 -1.92 15.45
C VAL A 120 -0.03 -0.56 16.03
N LYS A 121 0.01 -0.42 17.35
CA LYS A 121 -0.23 0.84 18.06
C LYS A 121 0.71 1.95 17.60
N GLU A 122 2.00 1.67 17.42
CA GLU A 122 2.97 2.67 16.95
C GLU A 122 2.68 3.07 15.50
N ARG A 123 2.29 2.12 14.65
CA ARG A 123 1.91 2.41 13.25
C ARG A 123 0.67 3.29 13.17
N VAL A 124 -0.31 3.10 14.05
CA VAL A 124 -1.49 3.98 14.13
C VAL A 124 -1.09 5.40 14.54
N LYS A 125 -0.14 5.56 15.47
CA LYS A 125 0.38 6.90 15.82
C LYS A 125 1.06 7.57 14.63
N VAL A 126 1.92 6.84 13.90
CA VAL A 126 2.57 7.36 12.69
C VAL A 126 1.54 7.70 11.61
N SER A 127 0.50 6.88 11.44
CA SER A 127 -0.62 7.18 10.52
C SER A 127 -1.32 8.51 10.83
N GLN A 128 -1.43 8.88 12.12
CA GLN A 128 -1.97 10.19 12.48
C GLN A 128 -1.07 11.34 11.99
N ASN A 129 0.24 11.13 11.91
CA ASN A 129 1.17 12.11 11.36
C ASN A 129 0.99 12.24 9.84
N TRP A 130 0.90 11.12 9.12
CA TRP A 130 0.53 11.11 7.70
C TRP A 130 -0.78 11.85 7.42
N ARG A 131 -1.82 11.55 8.21
CA ARG A 131 -3.15 12.17 8.08
C ARG A 131 -3.15 13.67 8.41
N ARG A 132 -2.27 14.14 9.30
CA ARG A 132 -2.17 15.54 9.70
C ARG A 132 -1.09 16.32 8.94
N GLY A 133 -0.34 15.67 8.05
CA GLY A 133 0.76 16.29 7.33
C GLY A 133 1.93 16.69 8.23
N ARG A 134 2.10 16.04 9.38
CA ARG A 134 3.21 16.34 10.30
C ARG A 134 4.41 15.46 9.95
N CYS A 135 5.48 16.07 9.49
CA CYS A 135 6.73 15.39 9.19
C CYS A 135 7.92 16.32 9.31
N ARG A 136 9.08 15.73 9.57
CA ARG A 136 10.37 16.42 9.45
C ARG A 136 10.91 16.24 8.03
N GLN A 137 11.22 17.35 7.37
CA GLN A 137 11.83 17.34 6.04
C GLN A 137 13.36 17.33 6.12
N GLY A 138 13.98 16.50 5.28
CA GLY A 138 15.43 16.37 5.16
C GLY A 138 15.88 16.24 3.72
N THR A 139 17.17 16.45 3.48
CA THR A 139 17.83 16.14 2.20
C THR A 139 18.83 15.03 2.42
N LEU A 140 18.67 13.91 1.71
CA LEU A 140 19.53 12.73 1.83
C LEU A 140 20.77 12.86 0.95
N LEU A 141 20.58 13.25 -0.31
CA LEU A 141 21.65 13.42 -1.29
C LEU A 141 21.40 14.71 -2.07
N LYS A 142 22.49 15.38 -2.43
CA LYS A 142 22.51 16.49 -3.39
C LYS A 142 23.54 16.18 -4.44
N TRP A 143 23.27 16.57 -5.67
CA TRP A 143 24.21 16.39 -6.76
C TRP A 143 24.35 17.68 -7.56
N ARG A 144 25.40 17.77 -8.38
CA ARG A 144 25.84 19.03 -9.00
C ARG A 144 25.15 19.37 -10.31
N ARG A 145 24.63 18.37 -11.02
CA ARG A 145 24.01 18.52 -12.34
C ARG A 145 22.56 18.10 -12.30
N ASN A 146 21.66 18.79 -13.00
CA ASN A 146 20.26 18.37 -13.01
C ASN A 146 20.12 17.01 -13.72
N LEU A 147 19.39 16.08 -13.10
CA LEU A 147 19.14 14.72 -13.58
C LEU A 147 17.63 14.45 -13.61
N MET A 148 17.20 13.38 -14.28
CA MET A 148 15.84 12.83 -14.17
C MET A 148 15.88 11.50 -13.37
N PRO A 149 16.04 11.56 -12.04
CA PRO A 149 16.28 10.38 -11.23
C PRO A 149 15.07 9.44 -11.15
N TRP A 150 15.36 8.16 -11.24
CA TRP A 150 14.46 7.07 -10.95
C TRP A 150 14.91 6.34 -9.68
N MET A 151 13.98 5.84 -8.87
CA MET A 151 14.34 5.09 -7.66
C MET A 151 13.38 3.94 -7.33
N GLN A 152 13.93 2.92 -6.67
CA GLN A 152 13.19 1.81 -6.10
C GLN A 152 13.70 1.49 -4.68
N LEU A 153 12.79 1.04 -3.82
CA LEU A 153 13.07 0.69 -2.44
C LEU A 153 12.78 -0.80 -2.26
N GLU A 154 13.78 -1.59 -1.88
CA GLU A 154 13.63 -3.01 -1.63
C GLU A 154 14.55 -3.45 -0.49
N GLY A 155 14.03 -4.21 0.48
CA GLY A 155 14.85 -4.81 1.54
C GLY A 155 15.64 -3.83 2.43
N GLY A 156 15.22 -2.56 2.51
CA GLY A 156 15.98 -1.50 3.21
C GLY A 156 17.13 -0.90 2.39
N CYS A 157 17.28 -1.31 1.13
CA CYS A 157 18.17 -0.70 0.16
C CYS A 157 17.39 0.25 -0.74
N LEU A 158 17.95 1.43 -0.97
CA LEU A 158 17.48 2.42 -1.92
C LEU A 158 18.33 2.35 -3.19
N TYR A 159 17.73 1.95 -4.29
CA TYR A 159 18.33 2.00 -5.62
C TYR A 159 17.96 3.33 -6.27
N LEU A 160 18.94 4.03 -6.81
CA LEU A 160 18.78 5.37 -7.39
C LEU A 160 19.57 5.46 -8.70
N SER A 161 18.95 5.92 -9.78
CA SER A 161 19.69 6.28 -10.99
C SER A 161 20.35 7.64 -10.83
N GLN A 162 21.63 7.71 -11.17
CA GLN A 162 22.43 8.92 -11.14
C GLN A 162 23.24 8.98 -12.44
N ALA A 163 22.71 9.69 -13.44
CA ALA A 163 23.25 9.71 -14.80
C ALA A 163 23.33 8.28 -15.38
N GLU A 164 24.49 7.87 -15.90
CA GLU A 164 24.69 6.56 -16.56
C GLU A 164 24.66 5.34 -15.62
N ASP A 165 24.68 5.56 -14.30
CA ASP A 165 24.86 4.50 -13.30
C ASP A 165 23.67 4.38 -12.35
N ILE A 166 23.42 3.16 -11.87
CA ILE A 166 22.46 2.89 -10.80
C ILE A 166 23.24 2.60 -9.51
N HIS A 167 22.95 3.37 -8.47
CA HIS A 167 23.58 3.26 -7.17
C HIS A 167 22.62 2.62 -6.17
N ALA A 168 23.08 1.58 -5.47
CA ALA A 168 22.35 0.96 -4.37
C ALA A 168 22.90 1.47 -3.02
N TYR A 169 22.08 2.15 -2.23
CA TYR A 169 22.45 2.66 -0.92
C TYR A 169 21.74 1.88 0.19
N GLN A 170 22.45 1.54 1.26
CA GLN A 170 21.82 1.06 2.48
C GLN A 170 21.17 2.23 3.22
N LEU A 171 19.88 2.12 3.54
CA LEU A 171 19.25 3.03 4.49
C LEU A 171 19.70 2.69 5.91
N CYS A 172 19.98 3.72 6.70
CA CYS A 172 20.20 3.55 8.12
C CYS A 172 18.91 3.03 8.80
N PRO A 173 19.00 2.35 9.96
CA PRO A 173 17.83 1.79 10.64
C PRO A 173 16.75 2.83 11.01
N ASP A 174 17.14 4.10 11.12
CA ASP A 174 16.22 5.21 11.35
C ASP A 174 15.40 5.58 10.11
N GLY A 175 15.83 5.21 8.91
CA GLY A 175 15.22 5.57 7.62
C GLY A 175 15.45 7.01 7.18
N SER A 176 16.11 7.82 8.02
CA SER A 176 16.31 9.26 7.85
C SER A 176 17.66 9.62 7.23
N SER A 177 18.56 8.65 7.12
CA SER A 177 19.90 8.84 6.55
C SER A 177 20.34 7.66 5.67
N LEU A 178 21.33 7.91 4.81
CA LEU A 178 21.94 6.93 3.94
C LEU A 178 23.40 6.70 4.34
N HIS A 179 23.87 5.47 4.17
CA HIS A 179 25.30 5.21 4.21
C HIS A 179 26.00 5.97 3.08
N ARG A 180 27.09 6.69 3.40
CA ARG A 180 27.78 7.58 2.44
C ARG A 180 28.31 6.87 1.20
N ARG A 181 28.66 5.58 1.32
CA ARG A 181 29.15 4.78 0.19
C ARG A 181 28.02 3.86 -0.30
N PRO A 182 27.81 3.77 -1.62
CA PRO A 182 26.89 2.79 -2.18
C PRO A 182 27.39 1.37 -1.86
N LEU A 183 26.46 0.45 -1.62
CA LEU A 183 26.71 -0.98 -1.49
C LEU A 183 27.12 -1.60 -2.84
N ALA A 184 26.48 -1.15 -3.91
CA ALA A 184 26.73 -1.60 -5.27
C ALA A 184 26.50 -0.46 -6.26
N ILE A 185 27.23 -0.51 -7.38
CA ILE A 185 27.09 0.39 -8.52
C ILE A 185 26.90 -0.49 -9.76
N PHE A 186 25.80 -0.29 -10.47
CA PHE A 186 25.50 -0.99 -11.72
C PHE A 186 25.71 -0.03 -12.87
N SER A 187 26.79 -0.26 -13.63
CA SER A 187 27.29 0.71 -14.58
C SER A 187 27.24 0.29 -16.04
N GLY A 188 27.38 1.31 -16.88
CA GLY A 188 27.86 1.25 -18.24
C GLY A 188 26.80 1.46 -19.32
N HIS A 189 25.69 2.13 -19.01
CA HIS A 189 25.05 2.90 -20.06
C HIS A 189 25.99 4.02 -20.52
N GLU A 190 25.81 4.50 -21.75
CA GLU A 190 26.59 5.62 -22.28
C GLU A 190 25.91 6.97 -22.04
N GLU A 191 24.62 6.95 -21.70
CA GLU A 191 23.80 8.09 -21.34
C GLU A 191 22.98 7.80 -20.07
N ASP A 192 22.19 8.78 -19.63
CA ASP A 192 21.36 8.71 -18.43
C ASP A 192 20.45 7.47 -18.41
N VAL A 193 20.41 6.79 -17.26
CA VAL A 193 19.43 5.72 -17.00
C VAL A 193 18.05 6.35 -16.78
N CYS A 194 17.19 6.23 -17.78
CA CYS A 194 15.83 6.77 -17.76
C CYS A 194 14.91 6.01 -16.79
N ARG A 195 15.00 4.67 -16.77
CA ARG A 195 14.16 3.81 -15.94
C ARG A 195 14.87 2.51 -15.58
N PHE A 196 14.62 1.99 -14.38
CA PHE A 196 15.01 0.63 -14.03
C PHE A 196 13.98 -0.06 -13.12
N VAL A 197 14.03 -1.38 -13.09
CA VAL A 197 13.22 -2.26 -12.25
C VAL A 197 14.06 -3.35 -11.60
N LEU A 198 13.74 -3.66 -10.35
CA LEU A 198 14.30 -4.80 -9.61
C LEU A 198 13.43 -6.03 -9.85
N ALA A 199 14.01 -7.06 -10.47
CA ALA A 199 13.36 -8.30 -10.83
C ALA A 199 14.01 -9.48 -10.10
N SER A 200 13.60 -9.70 -8.85
CA SER A 200 14.01 -10.76 -7.91
C SER A 200 15.51 -10.87 -7.63
N SER A 201 16.34 -11.15 -8.64
CA SER A 201 17.81 -11.25 -8.55
C SER A 201 18.55 -10.35 -9.55
N HIS A 202 17.82 -9.64 -10.40
CA HIS A 202 18.39 -8.79 -11.45
C HIS A 202 17.87 -7.35 -11.35
N VAL A 203 18.68 -6.42 -11.82
CA VAL A 203 18.32 -5.05 -12.16
C VAL A 203 18.18 -4.99 -13.67
N VAL A 204 17.03 -4.55 -14.16
CA VAL A 204 16.79 -4.27 -15.58
C VAL A 204 16.71 -2.76 -15.77
N SER A 205 17.53 -2.20 -16.64
CA SER A 205 17.62 -0.76 -16.88
C SER A 205 17.42 -0.42 -18.35
N GLY A 206 16.78 0.71 -18.62
CA GLY A 206 16.72 1.35 -19.93
C GLY A 206 17.43 2.71 -19.87
N GLY A 207 18.31 2.96 -20.85
CA GLY A 207 19.09 4.19 -20.93
C GLY A 207 18.70 5.09 -22.10
N GLY A 208 19.17 6.34 -22.05
CA GLY A 208 19.10 7.28 -23.17
C GLY A 208 19.81 6.79 -24.43
N ASP A 209 20.81 5.91 -24.24
CA ASP A 209 21.60 5.25 -25.28
C ASP A 209 20.84 4.21 -26.13
N GLY A 210 19.53 4.04 -25.93
CA GLY A 210 18.70 3.07 -26.66
C GLY A 210 18.95 1.61 -26.27
N LYS A 211 19.75 1.36 -25.22
CA LYS A 211 20.12 0.01 -24.77
C LYS A 211 19.32 -0.40 -23.53
N ILE A 212 19.17 -1.71 -23.37
CA ILE A 212 18.70 -2.31 -22.12
C ILE A 212 19.89 -2.97 -21.42
N GLY A 213 20.07 -2.62 -20.14
CA GLY A 213 21.02 -3.26 -19.24
C GLY A 213 20.35 -4.31 -18.38
N LEU A 214 21.01 -5.45 -18.20
CA LEU A 214 20.62 -6.48 -17.26
C LEU A 214 21.80 -6.81 -16.35
N HIS A 215 21.66 -6.53 -15.06
CA HIS A 215 22.71 -6.75 -14.06
C HIS A 215 22.20 -7.67 -12.95
N LYS A 216 23.06 -8.53 -12.41
CA LYS A 216 22.73 -9.37 -11.25
C LYS A 216 23.02 -8.59 -9.96
N ILE A 217 22.06 -8.54 -9.04
CA ILE A 217 22.16 -7.73 -7.80
C ILE A 217 23.31 -8.21 -6.92
N ASN A 218 23.46 -9.53 -6.77
CA ASN A 218 24.48 -10.17 -5.93
C ASN A 218 25.52 -10.93 -6.76
N GLY A 219 25.97 -10.34 -7.88
CA GLY A 219 26.95 -10.99 -8.74
C GLY A 219 27.61 -10.04 -9.73
N THR A 220 28.49 -10.60 -10.54
CA THR A 220 29.24 -9.86 -11.57
C THR A 220 28.59 -9.90 -12.95
N PHE A 221 27.49 -10.65 -13.09
CA PHE A 221 26.81 -10.77 -14.37
C PHE A 221 26.20 -9.43 -14.77
N SER A 222 26.64 -8.92 -15.92
CA SER A 222 26.11 -7.73 -16.55
C SER A 222 26.15 -7.93 -18.06
N ILE A 223 25.03 -7.67 -18.72
CA ILE A 223 24.93 -7.68 -20.17
C ILE A 223 24.14 -6.46 -20.62
N LYS A 224 24.48 -5.97 -21.81
CA LYS A 224 23.72 -4.92 -22.49
C LYS A 224 23.46 -5.33 -23.92
N PHE A 225 22.28 -4.98 -24.41
CA PHE A 225 21.91 -5.20 -25.79
C PHE A 225 21.17 -3.97 -26.34
N SER A 226 21.34 -3.73 -27.64
CA SER A 226 20.66 -2.63 -28.33
C SER A 226 19.20 -3.01 -28.48
N ALA A 227 18.31 -2.21 -27.90
CA ALA A 227 16.90 -2.51 -27.84
C ALA A 227 16.09 -1.64 -28.81
N HIS A 228 16.45 -0.36 -28.87
CA HIS A 228 15.71 0.69 -29.57
C HIS A 228 16.66 1.63 -30.31
N GLU A 229 16.13 2.38 -31.28
CA GLU A 229 16.90 3.38 -32.04
C GLU A 229 17.03 4.72 -31.29
N GLN A 230 16.20 4.91 -30.26
CA GLN A 230 16.20 6.11 -29.40
C GLN A 230 16.03 5.70 -27.93
N GLU A 231 16.14 6.70 -27.04
CA GLU A 231 15.97 6.65 -25.59
C GLU A 231 14.90 5.64 -25.12
N VAL A 232 15.29 4.73 -24.22
CA VAL A 232 14.39 3.76 -23.58
C VAL A 232 13.76 4.39 -22.35
N ASN A 233 12.66 5.12 -22.55
CA ASN A 233 11.97 5.87 -21.49
C ASN A 233 11.44 5.01 -20.35
N CYS A 234 11.03 3.77 -20.64
CA CYS A 234 10.44 2.88 -19.64
C CYS A 234 10.79 1.42 -19.88
N VAL A 235 10.98 0.69 -18.78
CA VAL A 235 11.20 -0.75 -18.76
C VAL A 235 10.43 -1.37 -17.60
N ASP A 236 9.93 -2.58 -17.79
CA ASP A 236 9.38 -3.42 -16.74
C ASP A 236 9.76 -4.88 -16.97
N CYS A 237 9.78 -5.69 -15.93
CA CYS A 237 10.29 -7.05 -15.98
C CYS A 237 9.51 -7.97 -15.03
N GLN A 238 8.93 -9.02 -15.58
CA GLN A 238 8.24 -10.02 -14.79
C GLN A 238 8.23 -11.38 -15.49
N GLY A 239 8.36 -12.46 -14.71
CA GLY A 239 8.21 -13.82 -15.24
C GLY A 239 9.25 -14.22 -16.30
N GLY A 240 10.44 -13.60 -16.28
CA GLY A 240 11.47 -13.86 -17.30
C GLY A 240 11.24 -13.13 -18.62
N VAL A 241 10.33 -12.16 -18.66
CA VAL A 241 10.05 -11.29 -19.81
C VAL A 241 10.36 -9.85 -19.43
N ILE A 242 11.03 -9.13 -20.33
CA ILE A 242 11.22 -7.67 -20.25
C ILE A 242 10.29 -7.02 -21.26
N VAL A 243 9.65 -5.94 -20.87
CA VAL A 243 9.01 -5.01 -21.80
C VAL A 243 9.73 -3.68 -21.74
N SER A 244 9.87 -3.04 -22.89
CA SER A 244 10.49 -1.72 -23.01
C SER A 244 9.65 -0.82 -23.90
N GLY A 245 9.66 0.48 -23.59
CA GLY A 245 9.02 1.51 -24.38
C GLY A 245 9.98 2.66 -24.64
N SER A 246 10.00 3.14 -25.88
CA SER A 246 10.99 4.11 -26.34
C SER A 246 10.34 5.33 -26.99
N ARG A 247 11.18 6.36 -27.12
CA ARG A 247 10.92 7.55 -27.93
C ARG A 247 10.80 7.24 -29.43
N ASP A 248 11.31 6.09 -29.88
CA ASP A 248 11.19 5.60 -31.26
C ASP A 248 9.75 5.20 -31.67
N ARG A 249 8.77 5.41 -30.78
CA ARG A 249 7.34 5.05 -30.94
C ARG A 249 7.09 3.55 -31.03
N THR A 250 7.98 2.75 -30.45
CA THR A 250 7.80 1.30 -30.32
C THR A 250 7.82 0.86 -28.86
N ALA A 251 7.01 -0.17 -28.57
CA ALA A 251 7.16 -0.99 -27.39
C ALA A 251 7.64 -2.39 -27.81
N LYS A 252 8.63 -2.94 -27.11
CA LYS A 252 9.22 -4.23 -27.46
C LYS A 252 9.14 -5.18 -26.27
N VAL A 253 9.04 -6.47 -26.58
CA VAL A 253 9.01 -7.57 -25.62
C VAL A 253 10.23 -8.45 -25.83
N TRP A 254 10.93 -8.79 -24.76
CA TRP A 254 12.20 -9.50 -24.78
C TRP A 254 12.18 -10.69 -23.85
N SER A 255 12.84 -11.78 -24.26
CA SER A 255 13.08 -12.92 -23.37
C SER A 255 14.33 -12.71 -22.52
N ILE A 256 14.28 -13.15 -21.26
CA ILE A 256 15.43 -13.24 -20.34
C ILE A 256 15.97 -14.68 -20.28
N SER A 257 15.43 -15.61 -21.07
CA SER A 257 15.94 -16.99 -21.09
C SER A 257 17.41 -17.03 -21.52
N SER A 258 18.23 -17.84 -20.83
CA SER A 258 19.68 -17.91 -21.07
C SER A 258 20.05 -18.26 -22.52
N SER A 259 19.14 -18.90 -23.26
CA SER A 259 19.32 -19.26 -24.67
C SER A 259 18.88 -18.17 -25.67
N GLN A 260 18.07 -17.19 -25.26
CA GLN A 260 17.52 -16.15 -26.15
C GLN A 260 17.67 -14.74 -25.57
N LEU A 261 18.67 -14.54 -24.72
CA LEU A 261 18.89 -13.27 -24.05
C LEU A 261 19.17 -12.16 -25.07
N GLY A 262 18.35 -11.11 -25.02
CA GLY A 262 18.43 -9.99 -25.96
C GLY A 262 17.71 -10.22 -27.30
N GLN A 263 16.99 -11.34 -27.47
CA GLN A 263 16.10 -11.51 -28.62
C GLN A 263 14.78 -10.77 -28.41
N CYS A 264 14.43 -9.92 -29.38
CA CYS A 264 13.13 -9.27 -29.45
C CYS A 264 12.08 -10.30 -29.86
N LEU A 265 11.16 -10.63 -28.95
CA LEU A 265 10.04 -11.54 -29.22
C LEU A 265 8.94 -10.83 -30.03
N HIS A 266 8.61 -9.59 -29.65
CA HIS A 266 7.57 -8.81 -30.30
C HIS A 266 7.95 -7.33 -30.36
N THR A 267 7.58 -6.68 -31.47
CA THR A 267 7.62 -5.23 -31.61
C THR A 267 6.20 -4.73 -31.84
N ILE A 268 5.76 -3.82 -30.99
CA ILE A 268 4.45 -3.18 -31.02
C ILE A 268 4.66 -1.74 -31.46
N GLN A 269 4.05 -1.36 -32.58
CA GLN A 269 4.08 0.01 -33.07
C GLN A 269 3.02 0.84 -32.33
N THR A 270 3.40 2.04 -31.92
CA THR A 270 2.52 2.99 -31.22
C THR A 270 2.45 4.32 -31.98
N GLU A 271 1.40 5.09 -31.76
CA GLU A 271 1.19 6.35 -32.51
C GLU A 271 2.15 7.47 -32.09
N ASP A 272 2.60 7.47 -30.83
CA ASP A 272 3.53 8.45 -30.26
C ASP A 272 4.54 7.76 -29.33
N ARG A 273 5.42 8.55 -28.72
CA ARG A 273 6.45 8.12 -27.78
C ARG A 273 5.83 7.35 -26.60
N VAL A 274 6.49 6.27 -26.20
CA VAL A 274 6.06 5.49 -25.04
C VAL A 274 6.78 6.01 -23.80
N TRP A 275 6.02 6.56 -22.85
CA TRP A 275 6.55 7.14 -21.61
C TRP A 275 6.51 6.18 -20.41
N SER A 276 5.54 5.27 -20.39
CA SER A 276 5.35 4.32 -19.29
C SER A 276 4.76 3.01 -19.79
N ILE A 277 5.23 1.89 -19.24
CA ILE A 277 4.72 0.55 -19.46
C ILE A 277 4.71 -0.18 -18.12
N ALA A 278 3.73 -1.07 -17.93
CA ALA A 278 3.71 -2.03 -16.83
C ALA A 278 3.23 -3.40 -17.33
N ILE A 279 3.87 -4.47 -16.89
CA ILE A 279 3.48 -5.86 -17.14
C ILE A 279 2.38 -6.26 -16.17
N SER A 280 1.33 -6.91 -16.68
CA SER A 280 0.29 -7.48 -15.82
C SER A 280 0.84 -8.66 -15.00
N PRO A 281 0.58 -8.72 -13.69
CA PRO A 281 1.13 -9.77 -12.86
C PRO A 281 0.50 -11.15 -13.06
N LEU A 282 -0.58 -11.28 -13.85
CA LEU A 282 -1.11 -12.60 -14.26
C LEU A 282 -0.34 -13.23 -15.41
N LEU A 283 0.53 -12.48 -16.10
CA LEU A 283 1.29 -12.93 -17.28
C LEU A 283 0.41 -13.60 -18.36
N SER A 284 -0.89 -13.31 -18.41
CA SER A 284 -1.88 -14.04 -19.22
C SER A 284 -1.80 -13.73 -20.73
N GLY A 285 -0.69 -13.17 -21.21
CA GLY A 285 -0.37 -13.04 -22.63
C GLY A 285 -1.27 -12.13 -23.46
N GLN A 286 -2.26 -11.46 -22.85
CA GLN A 286 -3.13 -10.54 -23.55
C GLN A 286 -2.56 -9.12 -23.46
N LEU A 287 -2.23 -8.53 -24.61
CA LEU A 287 -1.93 -7.09 -24.71
C LEU A 287 -3.19 -6.32 -24.30
N MET A 288 -3.23 -5.82 -23.08
CA MET A 288 -4.44 -5.26 -22.45
C MET A 288 -4.80 -3.83 -22.88
N THR A 289 -4.58 -3.47 -24.15
CA THR A 289 -5.07 -2.22 -24.76
C THR A 289 -4.39 -0.92 -24.28
N HIS A 290 -4.30 0.07 -25.17
CA HIS A 290 -3.90 1.43 -24.83
C HIS A 290 -4.95 2.02 -23.86
N LEU A 291 -4.53 2.45 -22.67
CA LEU A 291 -5.42 3.11 -21.73
C LEU A 291 -5.91 4.43 -22.33
N GLY A 292 -7.22 4.51 -22.53
CA GLY A 292 -7.99 5.67 -23.03
C GLY A 292 -7.56 6.21 -24.40
N ARG A 293 -8.32 5.82 -25.43
CA ARG A 293 -8.18 6.36 -26.78
C ARG A 293 -8.80 7.75 -26.96
N ASP A 294 -9.59 8.19 -25.98
CA ASP A 294 -10.41 9.40 -26.07
C ASP A 294 -9.76 10.62 -25.38
N PHE A 295 -8.46 10.57 -25.08
CA PHE A 295 -7.77 11.68 -24.44
C PHE A 295 -7.28 12.72 -25.44
N HIS A 296 -7.21 13.98 -24.98
CA HIS A 296 -6.69 15.09 -25.77
C HIS A 296 -5.31 14.73 -26.32
N ARG A 297 -5.04 15.07 -27.60
CA ARG A 297 -3.71 14.94 -28.18
C ARG A 297 -2.68 15.64 -27.28
N GLY A 298 -1.66 14.91 -26.83
CA GLY A 298 -0.65 15.40 -25.89
C GLY A 298 -0.83 14.95 -24.43
N ALA A 299 -1.92 14.25 -24.09
CA ALA A 299 -2.11 13.60 -22.79
C ALA A 299 -1.20 12.36 -22.65
N GLY A 300 0.08 12.58 -22.35
CA GLY A 300 1.04 11.49 -22.10
C GLY A 300 0.91 10.93 -20.69
N VAL A 301 0.78 9.61 -20.57
CA VAL A 301 0.83 8.89 -19.28
C VAL A 301 2.29 8.69 -18.87
N LEU A 302 2.70 9.30 -17.75
CA LEU A 302 4.09 9.31 -17.28
C LEU A 302 4.39 8.16 -16.30
N ASP A 303 3.40 7.69 -15.55
CA ASP A 303 3.56 6.57 -14.63
C ASP A 303 2.32 5.68 -14.62
N VAL A 304 2.54 4.37 -14.65
CA VAL A 304 1.52 3.33 -14.53
C VAL A 304 1.97 2.33 -13.48
N LEU A 305 1.04 1.90 -12.62
CA LEU A 305 1.31 0.97 -11.52
C LEU A 305 0.16 -0.02 -11.35
N TYR A 306 0.44 -1.31 -11.44
CA TYR A 306 -0.50 -2.33 -10.98
C TYR A 306 -0.55 -2.37 -9.45
N GLU A 307 -1.75 -2.30 -8.88
CA GLU A 307 -1.99 -2.54 -7.45
C GLU A 307 -2.42 -4.00 -7.21
N THR A 308 -3.25 -4.51 -8.12
CA THR A 308 -3.65 -5.91 -8.15
C THR A 308 -3.59 -6.39 -9.61
N PRO A 309 -3.70 -7.69 -9.88
CA PRO A 309 -3.65 -8.15 -11.26
C PRO A 309 -4.81 -7.69 -12.14
N SER A 310 -5.84 -7.08 -11.55
CA SER A 310 -7.00 -6.51 -12.23
C SER A 310 -7.17 -5.00 -12.03
N THR A 311 -6.30 -4.34 -11.26
CA THR A 311 -6.47 -2.92 -10.96
C THR A 311 -5.15 -2.17 -11.05
N LEU A 312 -5.17 -1.04 -11.73
CA LEU A 312 -3.98 -0.21 -11.94
C LEU A 312 -4.27 1.27 -11.71
N LEU A 313 -3.20 2.02 -11.44
CA LEU A 313 -3.17 3.46 -11.33
C LEU A 313 -2.39 4.04 -12.50
N SER A 314 -2.82 5.20 -13.00
CA SER A 314 -2.07 5.96 -13.99
C SER A 314 -2.04 7.45 -13.63
N CYS A 315 -0.99 8.16 -14.03
CA CYS A 315 -0.92 9.62 -13.97
C CYS A 315 -0.09 10.18 -15.13
N GLY A 316 -0.32 11.45 -15.49
CA GLY A 316 0.39 12.05 -16.62
C GLY A 316 0.18 13.55 -16.80
N TYR A 317 0.31 14.00 -18.06
CA TYR A 317 0.13 15.40 -18.47
C TYR A 317 -1.30 15.91 -18.37
N ASP A 318 -2.26 15.01 -18.30
CA ASP A 318 -3.68 15.34 -18.17
C ASP A 318 -4.08 15.71 -16.73
N THR A 319 -3.13 15.84 -15.81
CA THR A 319 -3.31 16.38 -14.45
C THR A 319 -4.21 15.54 -13.53
N TYR A 320 -4.64 14.35 -13.97
CA TYR A 320 -5.40 13.42 -13.14
C TYR A 320 -4.58 12.19 -12.72
N ILE A 321 -4.82 11.73 -11.50
CA ILE A 321 -4.56 10.35 -11.12
C ILE A 321 -5.82 9.55 -11.44
N ARG A 322 -5.68 8.44 -12.17
CA ARG A 322 -6.82 7.57 -12.48
C ARG A 322 -6.62 6.18 -11.91
N TYR A 323 -7.72 5.63 -11.41
CA TYR A 323 -7.83 4.25 -10.97
C TYR A 323 -8.69 3.46 -11.94
N TRP A 324 -8.17 2.31 -12.34
CA TRP A 324 -8.75 1.47 -13.37
C TRP A 324 -9.01 0.08 -12.80
N ASP A 325 -10.17 -0.48 -13.12
CA ASP A 325 -10.46 -1.91 -12.95
C ASP A 325 -10.67 -2.50 -14.34
N ILE A 326 -9.64 -3.21 -14.82
CA ILE A 326 -9.62 -3.77 -16.17
C ILE A 326 -10.65 -4.88 -16.39
N ARG A 327 -11.25 -5.41 -15.31
CA ARG A 327 -12.38 -6.35 -15.42
C ARG A 327 -13.68 -5.65 -15.77
N THR A 328 -13.80 -4.37 -15.42
CA THR A 328 -15.02 -3.58 -15.64
C THR A 328 -14.98 -2.89 -16.99
N SER A 329 -13.90 -2.14 -17.26
CA SER A 329 -13.70 -1.43 -18.51
C SER A 329 -12.24 -1.04 -18.66
N SER A 330 -11.72 -1.12 -19.88
CA SER A 330 -10.43 -0.54 -20.25
C SER A 330 -10.55 0.90 -20.79
N GLN A 331 -11.77 1.40 -20.99
CA GLN A 331 -12.01 2.73 -21.57
C GLN A 331 -12.41 3.78 -20.53
N LYS A 332 -13.05 3.37 -19.43
CA LYS A 332 -13.51 4.28 -18.37
C LYS A 332 -12.80 3.99 -17.05
N CYS A 333 -12.20 5.01 -16.47
CA CYS A 333 -11.66 4.90 -15.11
C CYS A 333 -12.79 4.76 -14.09
N VAL A 334 -12.50 4.05 -13.01
CA VAL A 334 -13.43 3.84 -11.89
C VAL A 334 -13.45 5.07 -10.99
N MET A 335 -12.29 5.67 -10.75
CA MET A 335 -12.11 6.87 -9.94
C MET A 335 -11.01 7.75 -10.54
N GLU A 336 -11.12 9.06 -10.30
CA GLU A 336 -10.13 10.05 -10.68
C GLU A 336 -9.93 11.08 -9.56
N TRP A 337 -8.69 11.56 -9.43
CA TRP A 337 -8.28 12.63 -8.53
C TRP A 337 -7.57 13.70 -9.35
N GLU A 338 -8.13 14.89 -9.35
CA GLU A 338 -7.60 16.05 -10.07
C GLU A 338 -6.50 16.73 -9.27
N GLU A 339 -5.37 17.02 -9.91
CA GLU A 339 -4.33 17.85 -9.35
C GLU A 339 -4.83 19.31 -9.25
N PRO A 340 -4.91 19.91 -8.04
CA PRO A 340 -5.55 21.22 -7.86
C PRO A 340 -4.90 22.41 -8.60
N HIS A 341 -3.68 22.28 -9.13
CA HIS A 341 -2.92 23.34 -9.78
C HIS A 341 -2.75 23.11 -11.29
N ASP A 342 -3.52 22.20 -11.89
CA ASP A 342 -3.46 21.87 -13.31
C ASP A 342 -2.04 21.54 -13.78
N SER A 343 -1.32 20.77 -12.96
CA SER A 343 0.07 20.40 -13.17
C SER A 343 0.21 18.93 -13.56
N ALA A 344 1.13 18.66 -14.49
CA ALA A 344 1.46 17.29 -14.88
C ALA A 344 1.99 16.47 -13.69
N LEU A 345 1.60 15.20 -13.64
CA LEU A 345 2.00 14.26 -12.60
C LEU A 345 3.02 13.27 -13.14
N TYR A 346 4.24 13.33 -12.62
CA TYR A 346 5.36 12.50 -13.07
C TYR A 346 5.39 11.10 -12.45
N CYS A 347 4.85 10.97 -11.24
CA CYS A 347 4.84 9.68 -10.55
C CYS A 347 3.65 9.53 -9.60
N VAL A 348 3.22 8.29 -9.41
CA VAL A 348 2.17 7.93 -8.45
C VAL A 348 2.51 6.62 -7.74
N ARG A 349 2.30 6.57 -6.43
CA ARG A 349 2.51 5.37 -5.60
C ARG A 349 1.32 5.17 -4.67
N SER A 350 1.01 3.91 -4.36
CA SER A 350 -0.05 3.52 -3.42
C SER A 350 0.51 2.63 -2.31
N ASP A 351 -0.11 2.71 -1.14
CA ASP A 351 0.15 1.79 -0.02
C ASP A 351 -0.59 0.44 -0.19
N GLY A 352 -1.36 0.28 -1.27
CA GLY A 352 -2.22 -0.90 -1.49
C GLY A 352 -3.46 -0.93 -0.59
N ASN A 353 -3.76 0.18 0.08
CA ASN A 353 -4.90 0.31 0.99
C ASN A 353 -5.65 1.63 0.79
N HIS A 354 -5.32 2.70 1.52
CA HIS A 354 -6.08 3.95 1.49
C HIS A 354 -5.27 5.15 0.97
N MET A 355 -3.94 5.07 1.04
CA MET A 355 -3.07 6.19 0.72
C MET A 355 -2.61 6.14 -0.73
N LEU A 356 -2.65 7.30 -1.39
CA LEU A 356 -1.90 7.56 -2.61
C LEU A 356 -0.93 8.72 -2.37
N ALA A 357 0.21 8.70 -3.04
CA ALA A 357 1.15 9.81 -3.11
C ALA A 357 1.49 10.10 -4.58
N SER A 358 1.52 11.38 -4.95
CA SER A 358 1.87 11.80 -6.30
C SER A 358 2.89 12.93 -6.33
N GLY A 359 3.69 12.94 -7.40
CA GLY A 359 4.74 13.92 -7.65
C GLY A 359 4.35 14.85 -8.78
N SER A 360 4.28 16.15 -8.50
CA SER A 360 3.86 17.20 -9.42
C SER A 360 5.04 17.78 -10.21
N SER A 361 4.76 18.32 -11.40
CA SER A 361 5.72 19.14 -12.16
C SER A 361 5.92 20.53 -11.54
N TYR A 362 4.90 21.06 -10.88
CA TYR A 362 4.93 22.36 -10.19
C TYR A 362 5.82 22.32 -8.94
N TYR A 363 6.94 23.06 -8.97
CA TYR A 363 7.83 23.40 -7.84
C TYR A 363 8.16 22.27 -6.85
N GLY A 364 8.30 21.03 -7.31
CA GLY A 364 8.72 19.91 -6.45
C GLY A 364 7.68 19.56 -5.39
N VAL A 365 6.38 19.74 -5.70
CA VAL A 365 5.30 19.44 -4.75
C VAL A 365 4.97 17.95 -4.73
N VAL A 366 4.99 17.37 -3.54
CA VAL A 366 4.47 16.02 -3.26
C VAL A 366 3.07 16.15 -2.68
N ARG A 367 2.11 15.42 -3.23
CA ARG A 367 0.73 15.39 -2.73
C ARG A 367 0.37 14.05 -2.13
N LEU A 368 -0.38 14.09 -1.03
CA LEU A 368 -0.98 12.92 -0.41
C LEU A 368 -2.49 12.92 -0.60
N TRP A 369 -3.04 11.74 -0.82
CA TRP A 369 -4.46 11.53 -1.09
C TRP A 369 -4.99 10.40 -0.23
N ASP A 370 -6.23 10.56 0.25
CA ASP A 370 -7.04 9.47 0.76
C ASP A 370 -7.96 9.02 -0.37
N ARG A 371 -7.85 7.78 -0.84
CA ARG A 371 -8.70 7.31 -1.95
C ARG A 371 -10.19 7.29 -1.62
N ARG A 372 -10.56 7.42 -0.34
CA ARG A 372 -11.95 7.54 0.10
C ARG A 372 -12.52 8.95 -0.15
N GLN A 373 -11.67 9.89 -0.52
CA GLN A 373 -12.00 11.30 -0.74
C GLN A 373 -11.48 11.73 -2.12
N LYS A 374 -12.10 12.76 -2.72
CA LYS A 374 -11.62 13.34 -3.98
C LYS A 374 -10.55 14.42 -3.77
N GLY A 375 -10.60 15.13 -2.64
CA GLY A 375 -9.67 16.22 -2.35
C GLY A 375 -8.26 15.74 -2.00
N CYS A 376 -7.27 16.57 -2.31
CA CYS A 376 -5.91 16.42 -1.81
C CYS A 376 -5.91 16.56 -0.27
N LEU A 377 -5.24 15.65 0.44
CA LEU A 377 -5.10 15.73 1.90
C LEU A 377 -4.07 16.77 2.31
N HIS A 378 -2.86 16.65 1.75
CA HIS A 378 -1.69 17.43 2.11
C HIS A 378 -0.78 17.63 0.92
N ALA A 379 -0.10 18.77 0.88
CA ALA A 379 0.92 19.08 -0.10
C ALA A 379 2.21 19.47 0.63
N PHE A 380 3.34 18.90 0.21
CA PHE A 380 4.66 19.21 0.72
C PHE A 380 5.51 19.83 -0.39
N SER A 381 5.97 21.06 -0.17
CA SER A 381 6.89 21.72 -1.09
C SER A 381 8.32 21.30 -0.77
N LEU A 382 9.00 20.65 -1.72
CA LEU A 382 10.40 20.30 -1.54
C LEU A 382 11.29 21.52 -1.80
N SER A 383 12.18 21.83 -0.86
CA SER A 383 13.09 22.96 -0.99
C SER A 383 14.19 22.64 -2.01
N SER A 384 14.04 23.19 -3.22
CA SER A 384 15.04 23.10 -4.29
C SER A 384 15.45 24.51 -4.73
N PRO A 385 16.74 24.75 -5.01
CA PRO A 385 17.22 26.03 -5.56
C PRO A 385 16.65 26.33 -6.94
N THR A 386 16.18 25.31 -7.66
CA THR A 386 15.56 25.41 -8.99
C THR A 386 14.18 24.76 -8.99
N SER A 387 13.25 25.31 -9.77
CA SER A 387 11.97 24.65 -10.02
C SER A 387 12.23 23.31 -10.70
N SER A 388 11.75 22.23 -10.11
CA SER A 388 11.93 20.87 -10.61
C SER A 388 10.67 20.05 -10.35
N PRO A 389 10.25 19.19 -11.28
CA PRO A 389 9.31 18.12 -11.00
C PRO A 389 9.81 17.18 -9.90
N VAL A 390 8.86 16.47 -9.28
CA VAL A 390 9.15 15.26 -8.51
C VAL A 390 9.08 14.06 -9.47
N TYR A 391 10.23 13.63 -9.97
CA TYR A 391 10.32 12.57 -10.99
C TYR A 391 9.96 11.20 -10.44
N CYS A 392 10.32 10.92 -9.19
CA CYS A 392 10.04 9.63 -8.57
C CYS A 392 9.74 9.76 -7.08
N LEU A 393 8.79 8.95 -6.62
CA LEU A 393 8.40 8.80 -5.23
C LEU A 393 8.48 7.34 -4.81
N ARG A 394 8.88 7.11 -3.56
CA ARG A 394 8.80 5.82 -2.85
C ARG A 394 8.55 6.13 -1.39
N PHE A 395 7.82 5.27 -0.70
CA PHE A 395 7.59 5.45 0.73
C PHE A 395 7.56 4.12 1.44
N SER A 396 7.94 4.15 2.70
CA SER A 396 7.69 3.11 3.69
C SER A 396 6.50 3.52 4.56
N THR A 397 6.16 2.74 5.58
CA THR A 397 5.12 3.11 6.55
C THR A 397 5.47 4.33 7.41
N THR A 398 6.75 4.76 7.41
CA THR A 398 7.26 5.82 8.27
C THR A 398 7.90 6.99 7.53
N HIS A 399 8.42 6.77 6.32
CA HIS A 399 9.15 7.77 5.56
C HIS A 399 8.64 7.86 4.12
N LEU A 400 8.65 9.07 3.56
CA LEU A 400 8.49 9.30 2.13
C LEU A 400 9.79 9.82 1.54
N TYR A 401 10.25 9.20 0.46
CA TYR A 401 11.41 9.60 -0.32
C TYR A 401 10.95 10.22 -1.64
N ALA A 402 11.55 11.35 -2.01
CA ALA A 402 11.19 12.09 -3.21
C ALA A 402 12.43 12.55 -3.95
N ALA A 403 12.54 12.17 -5.22
CA ALA A 403 13.66 12.54 -6.07
C ALA A 403 13.24 13.69 -7.01
N VAL A 404 13.96 14.81 -6.89
CA VAL A 404 13.85 15.98 -7.77
C VAL A 404 15.13 16.13 -8.58
N ALA A 405 15.22 17.09 -9.49
CA ALA A 405 16.31 17.22 -10.45
C ALA A 405 17.70 17.39 -9.82
N SER A 406 17.80 17.92 -8.60
CA SER A 406 19.08 18.30 -7.96
C SER A 406 19.37 17.55 -6.67
N ALA A 407 18.38 16.81 -6.14
CA ALA A 407 18.45 16.24 -4.81
C ALA A 407 17.46 15.08 -4.57
N LEU A 408 17.78 14.27 -3.58
CA LEU A 408 16.89 13.30 -2.98
C LEU A 408 16.46 13.80 -1.60
N HIS A 409 15.16 13.98 -1.41
CA HIS A 409 14.55 14.41 -0.16
C HIS A 409 13.91 13.25 0.61
N VAL A 410 13.79 13.44 1.91
CA VAL A 410 13.07 12.55 2.82
C VAL A 410 12.08 13.35 3.67
N LEU A 411 10.88 12.82 3.86
CA LEU A 411 9.90 13.27 4.83
C LEU A 411 9.74 12.18 5.88
N ASP A 412 10.14 12.46 7.12
CA ASP A 412 10.03 11.54 8.27
C ASP A 412 8.72 11.81 9.04
N PHE A 413 7.82 10.83 9.04
CA PHE A 413 6.55 10.87 9.76
C PHE A 413 6.61 10.16 11.11
N LYS A 414 7.72 9.49 11.45
CA LYS A 414 7.92 8.81 12.74
C LYS A 414 8.25 9.82 13.83
N THR A 415 9.18 10.73 13.56
CA THR A 415 9.58 11.82 14.45
C THR A 415 9.31 13.17 13.79
N PRO A 416 8.02 13.60 13.75
CA PRO A 416 7.60 14.79 13.03
C PRO A 416 8.14 16.09 13.63
#